data_AF-A0A7W0ZIS8-F1
#
_entry.id   AF-A0A7W0ZIS8-F1
#
_cell.length_a   1.000
_cell.length_b   1.000
_cell.length_c   1.000
_cell.angle_alpha   90.00
_cell.angle_beta   90.00
_cell.angle_gamma   90.00
#
_symmetry.space_group_name_H-M   'P 1'
#
loop_
_entity.id
_entity.type
_entity.pdbx_description
1 polymer ?
#
loop_
_entity_poly.entity_id
_entity_poly.type
_entity_poly.pdbx_seq_one_letter_code
_entity_poly.pdbx_strand_id
1 'polypeptide(L)'
;MAGRSPRKELIAGNLLLVALLVVHTLDHVLRQDAPVPSATAFAGLAGIVAAVFALGLALAGHRRAPAGTAFVGIATAVGFVALHVFPEWSVFSQPYADIDADAISWTAMIVPAIVGAGVGAIGVRAARLQQFSAGS
;
A
#
# COMPACT_ATOMS: atom_id res chain seq x y z
N MET A 1 16.86 6.57 -23.81
CA MET A 1 16.57 5.86 -22.54
C MET A 1 15.45 4.87 -22.80
N ALA A 2 15.72 3.57 -22.84
CA ALA A 2 14.68 2.57 -23.06
C ALA A 2 13.76 2.55 -21.82
N GLY A 3 12.53 3.06 -21.95
CA GLY A 3 11.54 3.06 -20.88
C GLY A 3 11.24 1.63 -20.41
N ARG A 4 11.20 1.39 -19.10
CA ARG A 4 10.76 0.08 -18.57
C ARG A 4 9.33 -0.18 -19.03
N SER A 5 9.00 -1.45 -19.31
CA SER A 5 7.63 -1.78 -19.74
C SER A 5 6.64 -1.48 -18.60
N PRO A 6 5.49 -0.83 -18.87
CA PRO A 6 4.53 -0.47 -17.83
C PRO A 6 4.12 -1.66 -16.96
N ARG A 7 3.96 -2.84 -17.56
CA ARG A 7 3.67 -4.08 -16.83
C ARG A 7 4.76 -4.46 -15.82
N LYS A 8 6.04 -4.36 -16.18
CA LYS A 8 7.15 -4.67 -15.26
C LYS A 8 7.18 -3.69 -14.09
N GLU A 9 6.87 -2.42 -14.34
CA GLU A 9 6.80 -1.40 -13.28
C GLU A 9 5.64 -1.66 -12.31
N LEU A 10 4.46 -2.03 -12.82
CA LEU A 10 3.32 -2.41 -11.97
C LEU A 10 3.64 -3.66 -11.14
N ILE A 11 4.24 -4.69 -11.73
CA ILE A 11 4.63 -5.90 -11.00
C ILE A 11 5.64 -5.57 -9.90
N ALA A 12 6.72 -4.85 -10.24
CA ALA A 12 7.75 -4.50 -9.27
C ALA A 12 7.20 -3.62 -8.13
N GLY A 13 6.37 -2.64 -8.46
CA GLY A 13 5.74 -1.76 -7.49
C GLY A 13 4.80 -2.50 -6.53
N ASN A 14 3.87 -3.30 -7.07
CA ASN A 14 2.94 -4.07 -6.22
C ASN A 14 3.68 -5.13 -5.39
N LEU A 15 4.71 -5.79 -5.94
CA LEU A 15 5.49 -6.77 -5.20
C LEU A 15 6.22 -6.12 -4.02
N LEU A 16 6.87 -4.98 -4.24
CA LEU A 16 7.53 -4.22 -3.18
C LEU A 16 6.52 -3.78 -2.12
N LEU A 17 5.35 -3.29 -2.55
CA LEU A 17 4.29 -2.87 -1.64
C LEU A 17 3.81 -4.04 -0.77
N VAL A 18 3.49 -5.20 -1.37
CA VAL A 18 3.08 -6.41 -0.62
C VAL A 18 4.16 -6.82 0.40
N ALA A 19 5.43 -6.84 0.00
CA ALA A 19 6.52 -7.19 0.90
C ALA A 19 6.60 -6.23 2.09
N LEU A 20 6.46 -4.92 1.86
CA LEU A 20 6.47 -3.91 2.90
C LEU A 20 5.26 -4.00 3.85
N LEU A 21 4.07 -4.33 3.33
CA LEU A 21 2.90 -4.57 4.17
C LEU A 21 3.08 -5.80 5.08
N VAL A 22 3.73 -6.86 4.58
CA VAL A 22 4.10 -8.02 5.39
C VAL A 22 5.08 -7.62 6.48
N VAL A 23 6.13 -6.86 6.15
CA VAL A 23 7.11 -6.36 7.13
C VAL A 23 6.43 -5.52 8.22
N HIS A 24 5.51 -4.62 7.85
CA HIS A 24 4.75 -3.81 8.80
C HIS A 24 3.82 -4.66 9.69
N THR A 25 3.20 -5.71 9.13
CA THR A 25 2.40 -6.65 9.93
C THR A 25 3.28 -7.41 10.94
N LEU A 26 4.48 -7.81 10.53
CA LEU A 26 5.44 -8.45 11.43
C LEU A 26 5.94 -7.50 12.52
N ASP A 27 6.10 -6.20 12.24
CA ASP A 27 6.42 -5.19 13.25
C ASP A 27 5.38 -5.16 14.38
N HIS A 28 4.09 -5.12 14.04
CA HIS A 28 3.01 -5.20 15.03
C HIS A 28 3.08 -6.46 15.90
N VAL A 29 3.40 -7.61 15.30
CA VAL A 29 3.41 -8.91 16.02
C VAL A 29 4.67 -9.10 16.87
N LEU A 30 5.81 -8.60 16.40
CA LEU A 30 7.12 -8.94 16.96
C LEU A 30 7.73 -7.84 17.84
N ARG A 31 7.24 -6.60 17.73
CA ARG A 31 7.90 -5.44 18.35
C ARG A 31 6.97 -4.56 19.18
N GLN A 32 5.68 -4.52 18.84
CA GLN A 32 4.75 -3.63 19.54
C GLN A 32 4.07 -4.37 20.69
N ASP A 33 4.11 -3.77 21.87
CA ASP A 33 3.47 -4.33 23.07
C ASP A 33 1.96 -4.06 23.10
N ALA A 34 1.51 -3.03 22.37
CA ALA A 34 0.10 -2.66 22.28
C ALA A 34 -0.64 -3.53 21.24
N PRO A 35 -1.73 -4.24 21.60
CA PRO A 35 -2.48 -5.03 20.65
C PRO A 35 -3.16 -4.13 19.61
N VAL A 36 -3.07 -4.52 18.34
CA VAL A 36 -3.78 -3.84 17.26
C VAL A 36 -5.29 -4.01 17.45
N PRO A 37 -6.10 -2.93 17.45
CA PRO A 37 -7.55 -3.04 17.52
C PRO A 37 -8.08 -3.92 16.38
N SER A 38 -9.11 -4.75 16.65
CA SER A 38 -9.60 -5.74 15.69
C SER A 38 -10.09 -5.12 14.38
N ALA A 39 -10.69 -3.94 14.44
CA ALA A 39 -11.13 -3.19 13.25
C ALA A 39 -9.94 -2.65 12.43
N THR A 40 -8.90 -2.12 13.10
CA THR A 40 -7.63 -1.72 12.45
C THR A 40 -6.94 -2.93 11.80
N ALA A 41 -6.88 -4.06 12.51
CA ALA A 41 -6.31 -5.31 11.98
C ALA A 41 -7.07 -5.82 10.75
N PHE A 42 -8.41 -5.74 10.77
CA PHE A 42 -9.25 -6.06 9.62
C PHE A 42 -8.97 -5.15 8.42
N ALA A 43 -8.86 -3.83 8.66
CA ALA A 43 -8.53 -2.86 7.61
C ALA A 43 -7.14 -3.16 6.99
N GLY A 44 -6.15 -3.47 7.82
CA GLY A 44 -4.81 -3.89 7.38
C GLY A 44 -4.84 -5.15 6.53
N LEU A 45 -5.56 -6.19 6.97
CA LEU A 45 -5.72 -7.44 6.22
C LEU A 45 -6.42 -7.20 4.88
N ALA A 46 -7.49 -6.40 4.85
CA ALA A 46 -8.18 -6.03 3.63
C ALA A 46 -7.24 -5.29 2.65
N GLY A 47 -6.37 -4.42 3.16
CA GLY A 47 -5.32 -3.75 2.40
C GLY A 47 -4.32 -4.72 1.76
N ILE A 48 -3.84 -5.72 2.52
CA ILE A 48 -2.94 -6.76 2.03
C ILE A 48 -3.61 -7.59 0.92
N VAL A 49 -4.85 -8.04 1.14
CA VAL A 49 -5.62 -8.79 0.14
C VAL A 49 -5.78 -7.97 -1.15
N ALA A 50 -6.11 -6.68 -1.03
CA ALA A 50 -6.22 -5.79 -2.19
C ALA A 50 -4.88 -5.64 -2.93
N ALA A 51 -3.77 -5.51 -2.22
CA ALA A 51 -2.43 -5.42 -2.82
C ALA A 51 -2.00 -6.70 -3.53
N VAL A 52 -2.26 -7.87 -2.94
CA VAL A 52 -2.03 -9.17 -3.59
C VAL A 52 -2.92 -9.32 -4.83
N PHE A 53 -4.17 -8.87 -4.76
CA PHE A 53 -5.08 -8.88 -5.92
C PHE A 53 -4.57 -7.97 -7.04
N ALA A 54 -4.13 -6.74 -6.73
CA ALA A 54 -3.53 -5.82 -7.71
C ALA A 54 -2.27 -6.39 -8.34
N LEU A 55 -1.40 -7.04 -7.55
CA LEU A 55 -0.25 -7.79 -8.05
C LEU A 55 -0.69 -8.91 -9.00
N GLY A 56 -1.71 -9.69 -8.63
CA GLY A 56 -2.30 -10.74 -9.46
C GLY A 56 -2.79 -10.21 -10.81
N LEU A 57 -3.48 -9.07 -10.83
CA LEU A 57 -3.89 -8.40 -12.08
C LEU A 57 -2.69 -8.02 -12.95
N ALA A 58 -1.62 -7.47 -12.36
CA ALA A 58 -0.42 -7.09 -13.09
C ALA A 58 0.32 -8.32 -13.66
N LEU A 59 0.43 -9.40 -12.88
CA LEU A 59 0.98 -10.69 -13.29
C LEU A 59 0.15 -11.33 -14.40
N ALA A 60 -1.18 -11.23 -14.35
CA ALA A 60 -2.06 -11.70 -15.42
C ALA A 60 -2.04 -10.80 -16.67
N GLY A 61 -1.41 -9.62 -16.61
CA GLY A 61 -1.46 -8.63 -17.70
C GLY A 61 -2.87 -8.08 -17.92
N HIS A 62 -3.71 -8.09 -16.90
CA HIS A 62 -5.11 -7.72 -17.00
C HIS A 62 -5.28 -6.22 -17.29
N ARG A 63 -6.25 -5.85 -18.14
CA ARG A 63 -6.51 -4.44 -18.53
C ARG A 63 -6.79 -3.49 -17.35
N ARG A 64 -7.26 -4.03 -16.22
CA ARG A 64 -7.51 -3.25 -14.98
C ARG A 64 -6.30 -3.13 -14.06
N ALA A 65 -5.15 -3.74 -14.39
CA ALA A 65 -3.97 -3.73 -13.54
C ALA A 65 -3.48 -2.32 -13.16
N PRO A 66 -3.43 -1.32 -14.07
CA PRO A 66 -3.02 0.02 -13.69
C PRO A 66 -3.98 0.70 -12.71
N ALA A 67 -5.29 0.59 -12.95
CA ALA A 67 -6.31 1.16 -12.07
C ALA A 67 -6.29 0.50 -10.68
N GLY A 68 -6.16 -0.83 -10.62
CA GLY A 68 -6.02 -1.55 -9.34
C GLY A 68 -4.75 -1.13 -8.58
N THR A 69 -3.62 -1.03 -9.28
CA THR A 69 -2.35 -0.57 -8.70
C THR A 69 -2.44 0.86 -8.18
N ALA A 70 -3.09 1.76 -8.94
CA ALA A 70 -3.31 3.14 -8.57
C ALA A 70 -4.13 3.24 -7.27
N PHE A 71 -5.27 2.55 -7.25
CA PHE A 71 -6.18 2.54 -6.11
C PHE A 71 -5.49 2.01 -4.86
N VAL A 72 -4.87 0.83 -4.93
CA VAL A 72 -4.21 0.22 -3.78
C VAL A 72 -3.08 1.09 -3.26
N GLY A 73 -2.19 1.57 -4.14
CA GLY A 73 -1.07 2.39 -3.70
C GLY A 73 -1.51 3.68 -2.98
N ILE A 74 -2.50 4.39 -3.54
CA ILE A 74 -3.06 5.59 -2.91
C ILE A 74 -3.77 5.25 -1.60
N ALA A 75 -4.60 4.20 -1.59
CA ALA A 75 -5.32 3.77 -0.40
C ALA A 75 -4.35 3.35 0.73
N THR A 76 -3.24 2.68 0.41
CA THR A 76 -2.19 2.39 1.39
C THR A 76 -1.61 3.68 1.95
N ALA A 77 -1.19 4.62 1.10
CA ALA A 77 -0.55 5.86 1.57
C ALA A 77 -1.47 6.66 2.50
N VAL A 78 -2.73 6.83 2.10
CA VAL A 78 -3.74 7.53 2.91
C VAL A 78 -4.06 6.75 4.18
N GLY A 79 -4.24 5.43 4.07
CA GLY A 79 -4.56 4.56 5.20
C GLY A 79 -3.48 4.61 6.28
N PHE A 80 -2.21 4.43 5.93
CA PHE A 80 -1.12 4.46 6.91
C PHE A 80 -1.06 5.78 7.67
N VAL A 81 -1.22 6.91 6.97
CA VAL A 81 -1.26 8.23 7.62
C VAL A 81 -2.49 8.36 8.52
N ALA A 82 -3.68 8.01 8.00
CA ALA A 82 -4.92 8.15 8.73
C ALA A 82 -4.99 7.26 9.98
N LEU A 83 -4.47 6.04 9.92
CA LEU A 83 -4.56 5.09 11.03
C LEU A 83 -3.49 5.34 12.10
N HIS A 84 -2.29 5.83 11.74
CA HIS A 84 -1.16 5.89 12.68
C HIS A 84 -0.65 7.30 13.00
N VAL A 85 -0.89 8.29 12.14
CA VAL A 85 -0.35 9.65 12.33
C VAL A 85 -1.40 10.59 12.90
N PHE A 86 -2.66 10.45 12.49
CA PHE A 86 -3.73 11.29 13.02
C PHE A 86 -4.10 10.88 14.46
N PRO A 87 -4.60 11.83 15.27
CA PRO A 87 -5.17 11.51 16.58
C PRO A 87 -6.28 10.47 16.45
N GLU A 88 -6.54 9.75 17.55
CA GLU A 88 -7.60 8.75 17.59
C GLU A 88 -8.94 9.33 17.10
N TRP A 89 -9.51 8.71 16.07
CA TRP A 89 -10.75 9.19 15.43
C TRP A 89 -11.81 8.10 15.30
N SER A 90 -11.46 6.82 15.40
CA SER A 90 -12.39 5.70 15.52
C SER A 90 -11.67 4.40 15.90
N VAL A 91 -12.42 3.31 16.11
CA VAL A 91 -11.85 1.96 16.31
C VAL A 91 -10.94 1.46 15.18
N PHE A 92 -10.86 2.16 14.05
CA PHE A 92 -9.94 1.87 12.95
C PHE A 92 -8.57 2.53 13.14
N SER A 93 -8.41 3.56 13.98
CA SER A 93 -7.11 4.18 14.23
C SER A 93 -6.34 3.44 15.33
N GLN A 94 -5.02 3.57 15.26
CA GLN A 94 -4.09 3.24 16.32
C GLN A 94 -2.92 4.23 16.20
N PRO A 95 -3.08 5.46 16.73
CA PRO A 95 -2.06 6.49 16.62
C PRO A 95 -0.77 6.02 17.27
N TYR A 96 0.34 6.13 16.55
CA TYR A 96 1.65 5.74 17.09
C TYR A 96 2.13 6.66 18.21
N ALA A 97 1.54 7.85 18.34
CA ALA A 97 1.79 8.76 19.45
C ALA A 97 1.16 8.28 20.77
N ASP A 98 0.16 7.39 20.70
CA ASP A 98 -0.58 6.88 21.85
C ASP A 98 -0.07 5.51 22.33
N ILE A 99 0.95 4.97 21.65
CA ILE A 99 1.63 3.70 21.98
C ILE A 99 3.15 3.91 22.02
N ASP A 100 3.88 3.01 22.66
CA ASP A 100 5.36 3.06 22.71
C ASP A 100 6.00 2.56 21.39
N ALA A 101 5.62 3.14 20.24
CA ALA A 101 6.17 2.81 18.94
C ALA A 101 7.61 3.34 18.79
N ASP A 102 8.57 2.43 18.65
CA ASP A 102 9.98 2.78 18.47
C ASP A 102 10.29 3.30 17.05
N ALA A 103 11.52 3.77 16.83
CA ALA A 103 11.95 4.31 15.54
C ALA A 103 11.86 3.29 14.39
N ILE A 104 12.00 1.99 14.68
CA ILE A 104 11.87 0.93 13.67
C ILE A 104 10.40 0.76 13.29
N SER A 105 9.48 0.78 14.27
CA SER A 105 8.04 0.75 14.01
C SER A 105 7.58 1.96 13.20
N TRP A 106 8.04 3.16 13.55
CA TRP A 106 7.80 4.38 12.75
C TRP A 106 8.32 4.23 11.31
N THR A 107 9.51 3.64 11.12
CA THR A 107 10.06 3.39 9.79
C THR A 107 9.23 2.36 9.02
N ALA A 108 8.83 1.27 9.68
CA ALA A 108 7.98 0.22 9.13
C ALA A 108 6.58 0.73 8.76
N MET A 109 6.15 1.87 9.29
CA MET A 109 4.93 2.58 8.90
C MET A 109 5.17 3.59 7.77
N ILE A 110 6.18 4.46 7.89
CA ILE A 110 6.44 5.54 6.92
C ILE A 110 6.84 5.00 5.54
N VAL A 111 7.69 3.96 5.49
CA VAL A 111 8.21 3.42 4.24
C VAL A 111 7.09 2.85 3.34
N PRO A 112 6.19 1.97 3.82
CA PRO A 112 5.05 1.54 3.02
C PRO A 112 4.14 2.68 2.59
N ALA A 113 3.96 3.74 3.40
CA ALA A 113 3.15 4.90 3.02
C ALA A 113 3.74 5.65 1.82
N ILE A 114 5.05 5.94 1.86
CA ILE A 114 5.77 6.60 0.76
C ILE A 114 5.78 5.71 -0.49
N VAL A 115 6.07 4.43 -0.34
CA VAL A 115 6.06 3.47 -1.45
C VAL A 115 4.66 3.33 -2.04
N GLY A 116 3.63 3.28 -1.20
CA GLY A 116 2.23 3.29 -1.63
C GLY A 116 1.92 4.47 -2.52
N ALA A 117 2.31 5.69 -2.13
CA ALA A 117 2.12 6.89 -2.93
C ALA A 117 2.84 6.78 -4.30
N GLY A 118 4.07 6.28 -4.31
CA GLY A 118 4.83 6.04 -5.54
C GLY A 118 4.20 4.99 -6.46
N VAL A 119 3.75 3.86 -5.90
CA VAL A 119 3.04 2.79 -6.61
C VAL A 119 1.72 3.31 -7.18
N GLY A 120 1.00 4.12 -6.40
CA GLY A 120 -0.21 4.82 -6.81
C GLY A 120 0.03 5.67 -8.06
N ALA A 121 1.09 6.50 -8.03
CA ALA A 121 1.48 7.34 -9.15
C ALA A 121 1.87 6.54 -10.41
N ILE A 122 2.58 5.40 -10.24
CA ILE A 122 2.88 4.47 -11.35
C ILE A 122 1.58 3.93 -11.96
N GLY A 123 0.63 3.51 -11.13
CA GLY A 123 -0.68 3.03 -11.58
C GLY A 123 -1.45 4.09 -12.37
N VAL A 124 -1.52 5.33 -11.85
CA VAL A 124 -2.19 6.46 -12.53
C VAL A 124 -1.54 6.75 -13.88
N ARG A 125 -0.19 6.81 -13.93
CA ARG A 125 0.54 7.03 -15.18
C ARG A 125 0.21 5.94 -16.21
N ALA A 126 0.28 4.67 -15.81
CA ALA A 126 0.01 3.56 -16.70
C ALA A 126 -1.46 3.52 -17.18
N ALA A 127 -2.42 3.89 -16.33
CA ALA A 127 -3.84 3.96 -16.70
C ALA A 127 -4.09 5.04 -17.77
N ARG A 128 -3.46 6.21 -17.63
CA ARG A 128 -3.55 7.30 -18.61
C ARG A 128 -2.99 6.87 -19.97
N LEU A 129 -1.84 6.19 -19.98
CA LEU A 129 -1.25 5.67 -21.23
C LEU A 129 -2.16 4.65 -21.94
N GLN A 130 -2.82 3.76 -21.18
CA GLN A 130 -3.79 2.82 -21.75
C GLN A 130 -5.01 3.50 -22.37
N GLN A 131 -5.50 4.59 -21.77
CA GLN A 131 -6.64 5.34 -22.32
C GLN A 131 -6.29 5.98 -23.67
N PHE A 132 -5.09 6.56 -23.80
CA PHE A 132 -4.65 7.14 -25.07
C PHE A 132 -4.54 6.10 -26.19
N SER A 133 -4.02 4.90 -25.90
CA SER A 133 -3.92 3.84 -26.91
C SER A 133 -5.27 3.24 -27.33
N ALA A 134 -6.34 3.45 -26.56
CA ALA A 134 -7.68 2.94 -26.88
C ALA A 134 -8.55 3.94 -27.67
N GLY A 135 -8.13 5.21 -27.77
CA GLY A 135 -8.86 6.29 -28.45
C GLY A 135 -8.28 6.72 -29.80
N SER A 136 -7.23 6.05 -30.28
CA SER A 136 -6.56 6.24 -31.59
C SER A 136 -6.85 5.10 -32.54
#